data_AF-A0A7V9UWH9-F1
#
_entry.id   AF-A0A7V9UWH9-F1
#
_cell.length_a   1.000
_cell.length_b   1.000
_cell.length_c   1.000
_cell.angle_alpha   90.00
_cell.angle_beta   90.00
_cell.angle_gamma   90.00
#
_symmetry.space_group_name_H-M   'P 1'
#
loop_
_entity.id
_entity.type
_entity.pdbx_description
1 polymer ?
#
loop_
_entity_poly.entity_id
_entity_poly.type
_entity_poly.pdbx_seq_one_letter_code
_entity_poly.pdbx_strand_id
1 'polypeptide(L)' 'SAILMLKHIGERDAAERTEKAMLEVFADGHTITKDLGGTAKTADFANAIIDKLKKTESVN' A
#
# COMPACT_ATOMS: atom_id res chain seq x y z
N SER A 1 -8.26 5.52 5.27
CA SER A 1 -9.64 5.91 4.87
C SER A 1 -9.98 5.61 3.41
N ALA A 2 -9.10 5.87 2.42
CA ALA A 2 -9.41 5.65 1.00
C ALA A 2 -9.85 4.21 0.65
N ILE A 3 -9.20 3.18 1.22
CA ILE A 3 -9.60 1.77 1.02
C ILE A 3 -11.06 1.52 1.46
N LEU A 4 -11.47 2.08 2.61
CA LEU A 4 -12.84 1.95 3.09
C LEU A 4 -13.84 2.70 2.19
N MET A 5 -13.44 3.85 1.67
CA MET A 5 -14.22 4.59 0.68
C MET A 5 -14.41 3.77 -0.60
N LEU A 6 -13.34 3.17 -1.15
CA LEU A 6 -13.42 2.29 -2.33
C LEU A 6 -14.38 1.11 -2.09
N LYS A 7 -14.27 0.45 -0.93
CA LYS A 7 -15.21 -0.61 -0.51
C LYS A 7 -16.67 -0.11 -0.45
N HIS A 8 -16.88 1.12 0.01
CA HIS A 8 -18.21 1.71 0.13
C HIS A 8 -18.85 2.05 -1.22
N ILE A 9 -18.08 2.56 -2.18
CA ILE A 9 -18.58 2.91 -3.53
C ILE A 9 -18.63 1.73 -4.50
N GLY A 10 -18.27 0.52 -4.06
CA GLY A 10 -18.32 -0.70 -4.86
C GLY A 10 -17.02 -1.06 -5.61
N GLU A 11 -15.97 -0.26 -5.48
CA GLU A 11 -14.64 -0.48 -6.10
C GLU A 11 -13.80 -1.49 -5.30
N ARG A 12 -14.31 -2.72 -5.20
CA ARG A 12 -13.75 -3.76 -4.32
C ARG A 12 -12.37 -4.24 -4.77
N ASP A 13 -12.18 -4.51 -6.05
CA ASP A 13 -10.90 -5.02 -6.59
C ASP A 13 -9.77 -4.01 -6.37
N ALA A 14 -10.03 -2.72 -6.64
CA ALA A 14 -9.08 -1.65 -6.39
C ALA A 14 -8.76 -1.53 -4.89
N ALA A 15 -9.77 -1.67 -4.02
CA ALA A 15 -9.58 -1.63 -2.58
C ALA A 15 -8.70 -2.79 -2.09
N GLU A 16 -9.00 -4.02 -2.52
CA GLU A 16 -8.30 -5.24 -2.10
C GLU A 16 -6.84 -5.22 -2.56
N ARG A 17 -6.59 -4.83 -3.82
CA ARG A 17 -5.23 -4.71 -4.35
C ARG A 17 -4.41 -3.65 -3.61
N THR A 18 -5.01 -2.50 -3.32
CA THR A 18 -4.34 -1.41 -2.59
C THR A 18 -4.07 -1.80 -1.14
N GLU A 19 -5.04 -2.43 -0.47
CA GLU A 19 -4.90 -2.92 0.91
C GLU A 19 -3.82 -3.98 1.02
N LYS A 20 -3.80 -4.96 0.10
CA LYS A 20 -2.75 -5.98 0.04
C LYS A 20 -1.36 -5.37 -0.16
N ALA A 21 -1.20 -4.48 -1.14
CA ALA A 21 0.09 -3.82 -1.41
C ALA A 21 0.58 -3.03 -0.18
N MET A 22 -0.31 -2.29 0.48
CA MET A 22 0.01 -1.56 1.70
C MET A 22 0.44 -2.49 2.84
N LEU A 23 -0.30 -3.58 3.07
CA LEU A 23 0.03 -4.55 4.12
C LEU A 23 1.35 -5.26 3.87
N GLU A 24 1.67 -5.58 2.62
CA GLU A 24 2.95 -6.21 2.27
C GLU A 24 4.13 -5.25 2.49
N VAL A 25 4.03 -3.98 2.09
CA VAL A 25 5.09 -2.98 2.36
C VAL A 25 5.26 -2.77 3.86
N PHE A 26 4.16 -2.77 4.61
CA PHE A 26 4.19 -2.67 6.06
C PHE A 26 4.86 -3.90 6.71
N ALA A 27 4.51 -5.11 6.25
CA ALA A 27 5.09 -6.37 6.74
C ALA A 27 6.58 -6.50 6.38
N ASP A 28 7.00 -5.98 5.22
CA ASP A 28 8.41 -5.94 4.81
C ASP A 28 9.25 -5.07 5.77
N GLY A 29 8.67 -4.06 6.43
CA GLY A 29 9.31 -3.26 7.49
C GLY A 29 10.45 -2.32 7.05
N HIS A 30 10.95 -2.45 5.81
CA HIS A 30 12.10 -1.69 5.31
C HIS A 30 11.81 -0.21 5.05
N THR A 31 10.60 0.14 4.59
CA THR A 31 10.25 1.50 4.16
C THR A 31 9.20 2.12 5.07
N ILE A 32 9.33 1.97 6.39
CA ILE A 32 8.36 2.54 7.35
C ILE A 32 8.80 3.94 7.82
N THR A 33 7.82 4.77 8.12
CA THR A 33 8.02 6.16 8.55
C THR A 33 8.49 6.25 10.01
N LYS A 34 8.94 7.43 10.43
CA LYS A 34 9.52 7.66 11.76
C LYS A 34 8.58 7.36 12.92
N ASP A 35 7.30 7.62 12.77
CA ASP A 35 6.25 7.31 13.74
C ASP A 35 6.05 5.79 13.94
N LEU A 36 6.48 5.00 12.96
CA LEU A 36 6.46 3.53 13.01
C LEU A 36 7.84 2.94 13.37
N GLY A 37 8.81 3.77 13.75
CA GLY A 37 10.16 3.34 14.15
C GLY A 37 11.17 3.22 13.00
N GLY A 38 10.83 3.65 11.79
CA GLY A 38 11.75 3.67 10.65
C GLY A 38 12.35 5.04 10.36
N THR A 39 12.96 5.15 9.17
CA THR A 39 13.62 6.38 8.72
C THR A 39 13.05 6.93 7.42
N ALA A 40 12.06 6.25 6.82
CA ALA A 40 11.49 6.63 5.54
C ALA A 40 10.67 7.93 5.64
N LYS A 41 10.61 8.69 4.54
CA LYS A 41 9.70 9.82 4.41
C LYS A 41 8.34 9.33 3.93
N THR A 42 7.32 10.17 4.09
CA THR A 42 5.96 9.89 3.62
C THR A 42 5.92 9.52 2.13
N ALA A 43 6.69 10.22 1.29
CA ALA A 43 6.77 9.94 -0.13
C ALA A 43 7.42 8.58 -0.43
N ASP A 44 8.41 8.17 0.36
CA ASP A 44 9.11 6.89 0.18
C ASP A 44 8.15 5.72 0.47
N PHE A 45 7.37 5.82 1.55
CA PHE A 45 6.36 4.81 1.88
C PHE A 45 5.27 4.73 0.81
N ALA A 46 4.77 5.88 0.33
CA ALA A 46 3.80 5.92 -0.75
C ALA A 46 4.32 5.29 -2.05
N ASN A 47 5.57 5.59 -2.44
CA ASN A 47 6.21 5.01 -3.62
C ASN A 47 6.36 3.49 -3.49
N ALA A 48 6.77 3.00 -2.31
CA ALA A 48 6.88 1.55 -2.07
C ALA A 48 5.54 0.83 -2.26
N ILE A 49 4.42 1.44 -1.82
CA ILE A 49 3.07 0.88 -2.04
C ILE A 49 2.73 0.85 -3.54
N ILE A 50 3.02 1.92 -4.28
CA ILE A 50 2.78 2.00 -5.73
C ILE A 50 3.59 0.93 -6.48
N ASP A 51 4.86 0.74 -6.13
CA ASP A 51 5.73 -0.25 -6.77
C ASP A 51 5.22 -1.67 -6.50
N LYS A 52 4.79 -1.97 -5.27
CA LYS A 52 4.18 -3.25 -4.92
C LYS A 52 2.87 -3.50 -5.68
N LEU A 53 2.06 -2.45 -5.83
CA LEU A 53 0.80 -2.51 -6.58
C LEU A 53 1.03 -2.86 -8.06
N LYS A 54 2.00 -2.20 -8.72
CA LYS A 54 2.37 -2.48 -10.12
C LYS A 54 2.94 -3.89 -10.30
N LYS A 55 3.75 -4.35 -9.35
CA LYS A 55 4.31 -5.72 -9.38
C LYS A 55 3.21 -6.78 -9.32
N THR A 56 2.13 -6.51 -8.58
CA THR A 56 0.98 -7.42 -8.46
C THR A 56 0.13 -7.45 -9.74
N GLU A 57 0.03 -6.35 -10.49
CA GLU A 57 -0.68 -6.30 -11.79
C GLU A 57 0.05 -7.06 -12.90
N SER A 58 1.37 -7.20 -12.81
CA SER A 58 2.19 -7.82 -13.86
C SER A 58 2.19 -9.36 -13.83
N VAL A 59 1.45 -9.96 -12.88
CA VAL A 59 1.47 -11.42 -12.61
C VAL A 59 0.11 -12.08 -12.87
N ASN A 60 -0.87 -11.35 -13.43
CA ASN A 60 -2.18 -11.90 -13.83
C ASN A 60 -2.34 -11.95 -15.35
#